data_AF-A0A2R6AQU5-F1
#
_entry.id   AF-A0A2R6AQU5-F1
#
_cell.length_a   1.000
_cell.length_b   1.000
_cell.length_c   1.000
_cell.angle_alpha   90.00
_cell.angle_beta   90.00
_cell.angle_gamma   90.00
#
_symmetry.space_group_name_H-M   'P 1'
#
loop_
_entity.id
_entity.type
_entity.pdbx_description
1 polymer ?
#
loop_
_entity_poly.entity_id
_entity_poly.type
_entity_poly.pdbx_seq_one_letter_code
_entity_poly.pdbx_strand_id
1 'polypeptide(L)'
;MDENGRAILAPYALRKVEATLVNAGFNTCVSPPEKLEKVVNQSTKVLGVTVHDPMGVEPVTFKLTMLFGGGKSWTAKYFEELGDKIRRLKQMYGFRTVVGGPGAWQVQRERPEWVDVVFIGHAELDL
;
A
#
# COMPACT_ATOMS: atom_id res chain seq x y z
N MET A 1 -8.95 0.45 -14.61
CA MET A 1 -9.49 1.34 -13.56
C MET A 1 -10.77 1.95 -14.11
N ASP A 2 -11.72 2.31 -13.26
CA ASP A 2 -12.89 3.08 -13.70
C ASP A 2 -12.55 4.58 -13.81
N GLU A 3 -13.54 5.38 -14.22
CA GLU A 3 -13.43 6.84 -14.36
C GLU A 3 -13.12 7.56 -13.03
N ASN A 4 -13.49 6.95 -11.91
CA ASN A 4 -13.29 7.48 -10.56
C ASN A 4 -11.94 7.07 -9.94
N GLY A 5 -11.08 6.38 -10.71
CA GLY A 5 -9.77 5.94 -10.24
C GLY A 5 -9.80 4.67 -9.39
N ARG A 6 -10.92 3.94 -9.35
CA ARG A 6 -11.05 2.67 -8.64
C ARG A 6 -10.48 1.52 -9.47
N ALA A 7 -9.91 0.54 -8.80
CA ALA A 7 -9.41 -0.66 -9.43
C ALA A 7 -10.59 -1.51 -9.94
N ILE A 8 -10.56 -1.91 -11.21
CA ILE A 8 -11.51 -2.90 -11.78
C ILE A 8 -11.05 -4.30 -11.39
N LEU A 9 -9.74 -4.54 -11.44
CA LEU A 9 -9.09 -5.75 -10.94
C LEU A 9 -8.16 -5.36 -9.79
N ALA A 10 -8.22 -6.12 -8.72
CA ALA A 10 -7.39 -5.94 -7.54
C ALA A 10 -7.00 -7.32 -6.99
N PRO A 11 -5.87 -7.41 -6.26
CA PRO A 11 -5.53 -8.61 -5.49
C PRO A 11 -6.71 -9.10 -4.65
N TYR A 12 -6.95 -10.41 -4.65
CA TYR A 12 -8.10 -11.01 -3.97
C TYR A 12 -8.18 -10.62 -2.48
N ALA A 13 -7.05 -10.57 -1.79
CA ALA A 13 -6.98 -10.13 -0.39
C ALA A 13 -7.53 -8.70 -0.19
N LEU A 14 -7.21 -7.77 -1.10
CA LEU A 14 -7.76 -6.41 -1.05
C LEU A 14 -9.27 -6.39 -1.30
N ARG A 15 -9.79 -7.27 -2.17
CA ARG A 15 -11.24 -7.38 -2.39
C ARG A 15 -11.97 -7.91 -1.16
N LYS A 16 -11.37 -8.83 -0.40
CA LYS A 16 -11.93 -9.28 0.88
C LYS A 16 -12.02 -8.12 1.88
N VAL A 17 -10.93 -7.37 2.05
CA VAL A 17 -10.89 -6.21 2.95
C VAL A 17 -11.88 -5.12 2.51
N GLU A 18 -11.94 -4.81 1.22
CA GLU A 18 -12.91 -3.86 0.66
C GLU A 18 -14.35 -4.31 0.95
N ALA A 19 -14.68 -5.57 0.68
CA ALA A 19 -16.02 -6.12 0.94
C ALA A 19 -16.38 -6.09 2.43
N THR A 20 -15.47 -6.48 3.33
CA THR A 20 -15.68 -6.43 4.79
C THR A 20 -15.98 -4.99 5.24
N LEU A 21 -15.17 -4.02 4.81
CA LEU A 21 -15.37 -2.60 5.16
C LEU A 21 -16.65 -2.02 4.57
N VAL A 22 -16.99 -2.32 3.31
CA VAL A 22 -18.27 -1.91 2.71
C VAL A 22 -19.44 -2.48 3.51
N ASN A 23 -19.38 -3.76 3.87
CA ASN A 23 -20.43 -4.42 4.66
C ASN A 23 -20.58 -3.83 6.07
N ALA A 24 -19.48 -3.34 6.66
CA ALA A 24 -19.49 -2.61 7.92
C ALA A 24 -19.95 -1.13 7.78
N GLY A 25 -20.32 -0.68 6.57
CA GLY A 25 -20.85 0.65 6.31
C GLY A 25 -19.80 1.73 6.02
N PHE A 26 -18.55 1.35 5.80
CA PHE A 26 -17.50 2.31 5.42
C PHE A 26 -17.54 2.62 3.92
N ASN A 27 -17.37 3.90 3.59
CA ASN A 27 -17.11 4.32 2.20
C ASN A 27 -15.64 4.04 1.86
N THR A 28 -15.39 2.89 1.24
CA THR A 28 -14.04 2.43 0.87
C THR A 28 -13.96 2.13 -0.63
N CYS A 29 -12.75 2.20 -1.18
CA CYS A 29 -12.46 1.70 -2.51
C CYS A 29 -11.00 1.27 -2.62
N VAL A 30 -10.71 0.31 -3.48
CA VAL A 30 -9.34 -0.03 -3.88
C VAL A 30 -8.91 0.82 -5.06
N SER A 31 -7.73 1.43 -4.99
CA SER A 31 -7.15 2.23 -6.06
C SER A 31 -5.67 1.89 -6.23
N PRO A 32 -5.15 1.88 -7.47
CA PRO A 32 -3.73 1.67 -7.72
C PRO A 32 -2.91 2.94 -7.41
N PRO A 33 -1.60 2.80 -7.12
CA PRO A 33 -0.74 3.89 -6.64
C PRO A 33 -0.71 5.15 -7.53
N GLU A 34 -0.89 4.98 -8.84
CA GLU A 34 -0.83 6.08 -9.82
C GLU A 34 -2.04 7.02 -9.71
N LYS A 35 -3.16 6.55 -9.17
CA LYS A 35 -4.41 7.32 -9.04
C LYS A 35 -4.67 7.85 -7.64
N LEU A 36 -3.72 7.69 -6.72
CA LEU A 36 -3.88 8.07 -5.33
C LEU A 36 -4.33 9.54 -5.15
N GLU A 37 -3.82 10.46 -5.96
CA GLU A 37 -4.19 11.89 -5.93
C GLU A 37 -5.63 12.17 -6.39
N LYS A 38 -6.27 11.25 -7.11
CA LYS A 38 -7.67 11.37 -7.52
C LYS A 38 -8.64 10.87 -6.46
N VAL A 39 -8.22 9.89 -5.66
CA VAL A 39 -9.11 9.19 -4.72
C VAL A 39 -8.97 9.70 -3.29
N VAL A 40 -7.77 10.15 -2.90
CA VAL A 40 -7.50 10.69 -1.56
C VAL A 40 -7.92 12.16 -1.51
N ASN A 41 -8.69 12.51 -0.49
CA ASN A 41 -9.19 13.87 -0.27
C ASN A 41 -9.44 14.13 1.23
N GLN A 42 -9.98 15.31 1.59
CA GLN A 42 -10.22 15.73 2.98
C GLN A 42 -11.12 14.78 3.80
N SER A 43 -11.99 13.99 3.13
CA SER A 43 -12.85 13.01 3.80
C SER A 43 -12.13 11.69 4.11
N THR A 44 -10.97 11.44 3.47
CA THR A 44 -10.17 10.23 3.70
C THR A 44 -9.65 10.23 5.14
N LYS A 45 -9.98 9.19 5.92
CA LYS A 45 -9.50 9.01 7.29
C LYS A 45 -8.36 8.03 7.40
N VAL A 46 -8.38 6.98 6.58
CA VAL A 46 -7.37 5.92 6.55
C VAL A 46 -6.98 5.62 5.11
N LEU A 47 -5.68 5.45 4.86
CA LEU A 47 -5.13 4.89 3.63
C LEU A 47 -4.46 3.56 3.94
N GLY A 48 -5.05 2.47 3.44
CA GLY A 48 -4.43 1.14 3.47
C GLY A 48 -3.50 0.95 2.29
N VAL A 49 -2.31 0.40 2.53
CA VAL A 49 -1.31 0.07 1.50
C VAL A 49 -0.92 -1.39 1.65
N THR A 50 -1.17 -2.21 0.62
CA THR A 50 -0.65 -3.58 0.56
C THR A 50 0.74 -3.57 -0.08
N VAL A 51 1.68 -4.29 0.53
CA VAL A 51 3.05 -4.45 0.03
C VAL A 51 3.42 -5.91 -0.12
N HIS A 52 4.22 -6.23 -1.13
CA HIS A 52 4.75 -7.57 -1.37
C HIS A 52 6.25 -7.63 -1.09
N ASP A 53 7.04 -6.77 -1.74
CA ASP A 53 8.49 -6.70 -1.55
C ASP A 53 9.00 -5.25 -1.47
N PRO A 54 8.60 -4.50 -0.42
CA PRO A 54 8.87 -3.06 -0.31
C PRO A 54 10.36 -2.71 -0.16
N MET A 55 11.20 -3.64 0.30
CA MET A 55 12.65 -3.43 0.43
C MET A 55 13.45 -4.09 -0.70
N GLY A 56 12.80 -4.84 -1.59
CA GLY A 56 13.48 -5.49 -2.72
C GLY A 56 14.35 -6.67 -2.34
N VAL A 57 14.07 -7.29 -1.19
CA VAL A 57 14.93 -8.31 -0.57
C VAL A 57 14.36 -9.72 -0.71
N GLU A 58 13.19 -9.88 -1.32
CA GLU A 58 12.67 -11.20 -1.60
C GLU A 58 13.56 -11.96 -2.60
N PRO A 59 13.63 -13.31 -2.50
CA PRO A 59 14.62 -14.10 -3.24
C PRO A 59 14.61 -13.87 -4.75
N VAL A 60 13.44 -13.63 -5.36
CA VAL A 60 13.34 -13.38 -6.80
C VAL A 60 13.86 -11.99 -7.14
N THR A 61 13.37 -10.96 -6.47
CA THR A 61 13.80 -9.57 -6.69
C THR A 61 15.30 -9.44 -6.46
N PHE A 62 15.81 -9.95 -5.33
CA PHE A 62 17.22 -9.85 -4.98
C PHE A 62 18.12 -10.53 -6.03
N LYS A 63 17.79 -11.76 -6.44
CA LYS A 63 18.55 -12.49 -7.46
C LYS A 63 18.55 -11.75 -8.80
N LEU A 64 17.39 -11.26 -9.24
CA LEU A 64 17.31 -10.51 -10.49
C LEU A 64 18.12 -9.21 -10.40
N THR A 65 18.00 -8.46 -9.31
CA THR A 65 18.80 -7.25 -9.09
C THR A 65 20.30 -7.55 -9.16
N MET A 66 20.78 -8.63 -8.52
CA MET A 66 22.19 -9.01 -8.60
C MET A 66 22.63 -9.45 -10.00
N LEU A 67 21.78 -10.20 -10.73
CA LEU A 67 22.07 -10.61 -12.11
C LEU A 67 22.18 -9.43 -13.07
N PHE A 68 21.43 -8.34 -12.82
CA PHE A 68 21.41 -7.14 -13.66
C PHE A 68 22.33 -6.01 -13.15
N GLY A 69 23.39 -6.34 -12.40
CA GLY A 69 24.42 -5.38 -12.01
C GLY A 69 24.29 -4.81 -10.60
N GLY A 70 23.38 -5.33 -9.78
CA GLY A 70 23.17 -4.94 -8.39
C GLY A 70 22.41 -3.62 -8.24
N GLY A 71 22.57 -2.99 -7.06
CA GLY A 71 21.92 -1.71 -6.73
C GLY A 71 20.52 -1.88 -6.13
N LYS A 72 19.72 -0.80 -6.20
CA LYS A 72 18.35 -0.76 -5.65
C LYS A 72 17.38 -1.41 -6.64
N SER A 73 16.53 -2.32 -6.15
CA SER A 73 15.50 -2.93 -6.99
C SER A 73 14.42 -1.92 -7.39
N TRP A 74 13.70 -2.20 -8.48
CA TRP A 74 12.54 -1.40 -8.88
C TRP A 74 11.42 -1.44 -7.85
N THR A 75 11.21 -2.56 -7.15
CA THR A 75 10.18 -2.66 -6.12
C THR A 75 10.48 -1.72 -4.94
N ALA A 76 11.74 -1.68 -4.48
CA ALA A 76 12.19 -0.77 -3.44
C ALA A 76 12.09 0.69 -3.89
N LYS A 77 12.53 1.01 -5.12
CA LYS A 77 12.40 2.36 -5.69
C LYS A 77 10.95 2.83 -5.78
N TYR A 78 10.03 1.99 -6.28
CA TYR A 78 8.62 2.36 -6.38
C TYR A 78 7.95 2.47 -5.01
N PHE A 79 8.39 1.71 -4.01
CA PHE A 79 7.92 1.87 -2.64
C PHE A 79 8.35 3.21 -2.03
N GLU A 80 9.58 3.67 -2.28
CA GLU A 80 10.06 5.00 -1.89
C GLU A 80 9.26 6.11 -2.58
N GLU A 81 9.10 6.04 -3.90
CA GLU A 81 8.32 7.02 -4.68
C GLU A 81 6.85 7.08 -4.22
N LEU A 82 6.25 5.93 -3.90
CA LEU A 82 4.91 5.87 -3.30
C LEU A 82 4.89 6.53 -1.92
N GLY A 83 5.91 6.29 -1.09
CA GLY A 83 6.06 6.91 0.21
C GLY A 83 6.11 8.44 0.14
N ASP A 84 6.86 8.99 -0.83
CA ASP A 84 6.93 10.43 -1.07
C ASP A 84 5.59 11.03 -1.47
N LYS A 85 4.86 10.35 -2.37
CA LYS A 85 3.49 10.75 -2.75
C LYS A 85 2.55 10.72 -1.54
N ILE A 86 2.60 9.66 -0.74
CA ILE A 86 1.76 9.51 0.46
C ILE A 86 2.09 10.61 1.48
N ARG A 87 3.37 10.92 1.71
CA ARG A 87 3.78 12.00 2.63
C ARG A 87 3.16 13.34 2.22
N ARG A 88 3.22 13.69 0.93
CA ARG A 88 2.61 14.93 0.40
C ARG A 88 1.11 14.95 0.64
N LEU A 89 0.40 13.87 0.30
CA LEU A 89 -1.04 13.78 0.49
C LEU A 89 -1.44 13.81 1.97
N LYS A 90 -0.66 13.15 2.83
CA LYS A 90 -0.89 13.09 4.27
C LYS A 90 -0.71 14.46 4.93
N GLN A 91 0.28 15.24 4.48
CA GLN A 91 0.43 16.64 4.92
C GLN A 91 -0.75 17.53 4.53
N MET A 92 -1.37 17.28 3.36
CA MET A 92 -2.53 18.05 2.90
C MET A 92 -3.84 17.63 3.59
N TYR A 93 -4.05 16.34 3.82
CA TYR A 93 -5.36 15.80 4.21
C TYR A 93 -5.42 15.15 5.61
N GLY A 94 -4.28 14.89 6.25
CA GLY A 94 -4.21 14.44 7.64
C GLY A 94 -4.71 13.02 7.94
N PHE A 95 -4.81 12.14 6.95
CA PHE A 95 -5.23 10.74 7.15
C PHE A 95 -4.15 9.88 7.83
N ARG A 96 -4.57 8.74 8.41
CA ARG A 96 -3.67 7.72 8.95
C ARG A 96 -3.33 6.67 7.90
N THR A 97 -2.13 6.10 7.96
CA THR A 97 -1.65 5.07 7.03
C THR A 97 -1.51 3.72 7.72
N VAL A 98 -2.03 2.68 7.08
CA VAL A 98 -1.87 1.29 7.52
C VAL A 98 -1.18 0.52 6.40
N VAL A 99 -0.04 -0.10 6.69
CA VAL A 99 0.67 -0.96 5.74
C VAL A 99 0.46 -2.42 6.12
N GLY A 100 0.02 -3.23 5.17
CA GLY A 100 -0.19 -4.67 5.33
C GLY A 100 0.24 -5.45 4.08
N GLY A 101 -0.17 -6.71 3.99
CA GLY A 101 0.19 -7.60 2.89
C GLY A 101 1.42 -8.46 3.15
N PRO A 102 1.78 -9.36 2.21
CA PRO A 102 2.81 -10.38 2.42
C PRO A 102 4.19 -9.82 2.80
N GLY A 103 4.52 -8.62 2.33
CA GLY A 103 5.79 -7.94 2.60
C GLY A 103 5.82 -7.05 3.84
N ALA A 104 4.72 -6.99 4.61
CA ALA A 104 4.59 -6.02 5.71
C ALA A 104 5.63 -6.23 6.82
N TRP A 105 6.13 -7.46 7.00
CA TRP A 105 7.20 -7.76 7.95
C TRP A 105 8.51 -7.01 7.62
N GLN A 106 8.77 -6.69 6.34
CA GLN A 106 9.93 -5.90 5.95
C GLN A 106 9.80 -4.46 6.47
N VAL A 107 8.59 -3.89 6.37
CA VAL A 107 8.24 -2.56 6.88
C VAL A 107 8.23 -2.54 8.41
N GLN A 108 7.91 -3.65 9.07
CA GLN A 108 8.00 -3.74 10.52
C GLN A 108 9.44 -3.61 11.02
N ARG A 109 10.41 -4.17 10.29
CA ARG A 109 11.83 -4.09 10.62
C ARG A 109 12.40 -2.69 10.41
N GLU A 110 12.03 -2.06 9.30
CA GLU A 110 12.46 -0.71 8.94
C GLU A 110 11.23 0.08 8.50
N ARG A 111 10.61 0.76 9.48
CA ARG A 111 9.33 1.44 9.29
C ARG A 111 9.55 2.87 8.76
N PRO A 112 9.10 3.20 7.53
CA PRO A 112 9.14 4.55 7.03
C PRO A 112 8.27 5.49 7.87
N GLU A 113 8.70 6.73 8.01
CA GLU A 113 8.01 7.80 8.76
C GLU A 113 6.53 8.00 8.33
N TRP A 114 6.24 7.83 7.03
CA TRP A 114 4.90 8.01 6.51
C TRP A 114 3.91 6.92 6.96
N VAL A 115 4.38 5.81 7.52
CA VAL A 115 3.57 4.66 7.97
C VAL A 115 3.16 4.85 9.44
N ASP A 116 1.86 4.84 9.76
CA ASP A 116 1.35 4.96 11.15
C ASP A 116 1.13 3.62 11.85
N VAL A 117 0.77 2.57 11.09
CA VAL A 117 0.51 1.23 11.59
C VAL A 117 1.05 0.22 10.59
N VAL A 118 1.73 -0.82 11.09
CA VAL A 118 2.05 -2.01 10.32
C VAL A 118 1.14 -3.13 10.81
N PHE A 119 0.37 -3.72 9.91
CA PHE A 119 -0.56 -4.79 10.19
C PHE A 119 -0.02 -6.13 9.67
N ILE A 120 0.08 -7.11 10.56
CA ILE A 120 0.55 -8.47 10.27
C ILE A 120 -0.58 -9.43 10.62
N GLY A 121 -1.16 -10.10 9.62
CA GLY A 121 -2.29 -11.00 9.82
C GLY A 121 -3.28 -10.99 8.65
N HIS A 122 -4.50 -11.44 8.91
CA HIS A 122 -5.61 -11.50 7.95
C HIS A 122 -6.61 -10.39 8.26
N ALA A 123 -6.44 -9.24 7.62
CA ALA A 123 -7.19 -8.03 7.98
C ALA A 123 -8.71 -8.22 7.88
N GLU A 124 -9.19 -9.04 6.95
CA GLU A 124 -10.63 -9.31 6.80
C GLU A 124 -11.28 -10.03 7.98
N LEU A 125 -10.50 -10.63 8.89
CA LEU A 125 -10.99 -11.30 10.10
C LEU A 125 -10.93 -10.41 11.35
N ASP A 126 -10.13 -9.34 11.30
CA ASP A 126 -9.81 -8.48 12.44
C ASP A 126 -10.45 -7.06 12.32
N LEU A 127 -11.25 -6.83 11.27
CA LEU A 127 -11.90 -5.54 10.93
C LEU A 127 -13.40 -5.52 11.23
#